data_AF-A0A7C8MMY6-F1
#
_entry.id   AF-A0A7C8MMY6-F1
#
_cell.length_a   1.000
_cell.length_b   1.000
_cell.length_c   1.000
_cell.angle_alpha   90.00
_cell.angle_beta   90.00
_cell.angle_gamma   90.00
#
_symmetry.space_group_name_H-M   'P 1'
#
loop_
_entity.id
_entity.type
_entity.pdbx_description
1 polymer ?
#
loop_
_entity_poly.entity_id
_entity_poly.type
_entity_poly.pdbx_seq_one_letter_code
_entity_poly.pdbx_strand_id
1 'polypeptide(L)'
;MSASRKVTLAEKDQMIQALRSHHVNTLVELRRIEKAFAVLGSPDVTEPMTAAWSYYVNSHSLLTELRALTKNYPFSSECLEEAKRRVFADPQSNRSWNFCWLVLNKVRTDALIPYYAQHQASQPAMWGGRAPTTEDITRLTSAFVGEWNTAINQMLRHWDQPPSR
;
A
#
# COMPACT_ATOMS: atom_id res chain seq x y z
N MET A 1 22.10 -10.18 -23.10
CA MET A 1 22.78 -10.11 -21.78
C MET A 1 22.85 -8.64 -21.39
N SER A 2 21.97 -8.17 -20.50
CA SER A 2 21.98 -6.76 -20.08
C SER A 2 22.98 -6.61 -18.94
N ALA A 3 24.03 -5.81 -19.14
CA ALA A 3 25.03 -5.53 -18.12
C ALA A 3 24.34 -4.85 -16.94
N SER A 4 24.35 -5.50 -15.77
CA SER A 4 23.85 -4.90 -14.54
C SER A 4 24.69 -3.66 -14.23
N ARG A 5 24.11 -2.48 -14.44
CA ARG A 5 24.76 -1.19 -14.13
C ARG A 5 25.07 -1.19 -12.64
N LYS A 6 26.35 -1.15 -12.29
CA LYS A 6 26.79 -1.04 -10.89
C LYS A 6 26.36 0.32 -10.36
N VAL A 7 25.57 0.33 -9.29
CA VAL A 7 25.20 1.54 -8.56
C VAL A 7 26.47 2.09 -7.90
N THR A 8 26.81 3.33 -8.20
CA THR A 8 27.96 4.04 -7.63
C THR A 8 27.67 4.51 -6.20
N LEU A 9 28.72 4.82 -5.43
CA LEU A 9 28.57 5.36 -4.08
C LEU A 9 27.80 6.69 -4.08
N ALA A 10 28.07 7.56 -5.05
CA ALA A 10 27.37 8.84 -5.20
C ALA A 10 25.86 8.65 -5.50
N GLU A 11 25.50 7.69 -6.37
CA GLU A 11 24.11 7.35 -6.65
C GLU A 11 23.40 6.79 -5.41
N LYS A 12 24.09 5.95 -4.62
CA LYS A 12 23.58 5.42 -3.34
C LYS A 12 23.28 6.56 -2.36
N ASP A 13 24.23 7.48 -2.18
CA ASP A 13 24.06 8.61 -1.25
C ASP A 13 22.92 9.54 -1.69
N GLN A 14 22.79 9.82 -2.99
CA GLN A 14 21.66 10.56 -3.53
C GLN A 14 20.32 9.88 -3.25
N MET A 15 20.22 8.56 -3.44
CA MET A 15 19.01 7.81 -3.12
C MET A 15 18.67 7.89 -1.63
N ILE A 16 19.66 7.75 -0.74
CA ILE A 16 19.45 7.88 0.71
C ILE A 16 18.93 9.28 1.06
N GLN A 17 19.52 10.34 0.50
CA GLN A 17 19.05 11.71 0.74
C GLN A 17 17.64 11.94 0.19
N ALA A 18 17.30 11.37 -0.97
CA ALA A 18 15.96 11.47 -1.55
C ALA A 18 14.89 10.78 -0.66
N LEU A 19 15.22 9.64 -0.05
CA LEU A 19 14.35 8.95 0.90
C LEU A 19 14.15 9.77 2.20
N ARG A 20 15.25 10.29 2.76
CA ARG A 20 15.22 11.07 4.01
C ARG A 20 14.52 12.41 3.89
N SER A 21 14.61 13.04 2.73
CA SER A 21 13.91 14.30 2.43
C SER A 21 12.45 14.10 2.02
N HIS A 22 11.96 12.87 1.99
CA HIS A 22 10.61 12.50 1.57
C HIS A 22 10.20 13.01 0.18
N HIS A 23 11.17 13.38 -0.66
CA HIS A 23 10.91 13.78 -2.06
C HIS A 23 10.38 12.63 -2.90
N VAL A 24 10.73 11.40 -2.52
CA VAL A 24 10.22 10.18 -3.16
C VAL A 24 9.02 9.69 -2.37
N ASN A 25 7.83 9.88 -2.93
CA ASN A 25 6.56 9.60 -2.26
C ASN A 25 5.58 8.77 -3.11
N THR A 26 6.05 8.15 -4.19
CA THR A 26 5.26 7.20 -4.99
C THR A 26 5.72 5.78 -4.77
N LEU A 27 4.80 4.82 -4.86
CA LEU A 27 5.11 3.40 -4.72
C LEU A 27 6.17 2.95 -5.75
N VAL A 28 6.05 3.41 -6.99
CA VAL A 28 6.94 3.02 -8.09
C VAL A 28 8.38 3.47 -7.83
N GLU A 29 8.58 4.69 -7.38
CA GLU A 29 9.93 5.21 -7.12
C GLU A 29 10.55 4.59 -5.88
N LEU A 30 9.79 4.38 -4.80
CA LEU A 30 10.25 3.65 -3.62
C LEU A 30 10.66 2.22 -3.99
N ARG A 31 9.88 1.52 -4.82
CA ARG A 31 10.23 0.20 -5.35
C ARG A 31 11.49 0.21 -6.22
N ARG A 32 11.68 1.25 -7.02
CA ARG A 32 12.89 1.41 -7.84
C ARG A 32 14.13 1.49 -6.96
N ILE A 33 14.09 2.30 -5.90
CA ILE A 33 15.21 2.45 -4.96
C ILE A 33 15.43 1.15 -4.17
N GLU A 34 14.37 0.50 -3.68
CA GLU A 34 14.45 -0.79 -3.01
C GLU A 34 15.14 -1.86 -3.87
N LYS A 35 14.77 -1.98 -5.16
CA LYS A 35 15.42 -2.92 -6.08
C LYS A 35 16.91 -2.59 -6.28
N ALA A 36 17.27 -1.30 -6.35
CA ALA A 36 18.67 -0.88 -6.44
C ALA A 36 19.47 -1.22 -5.16
N PHE A 37 18.87 -1.01 -3.99
CA PHE A 37 19.48 -1.31 -2.69
C PHE A 37 19.64 -2.82 -2.45
N ALA A 38 18.69 -3.64 -2.92
CA ALA A 38 18.81 -5.10 -2.84
C ALA A 38 20.04 -5.64 -3.60
N VAL A 39 20.44 -4.99 -4.71
CA VAL A 39 21.64 -5.35 -5.47
C VAL A 39 22.92 -4.94 -4.73
N LEU A 40 22.89 -3.82 -3.98
CA LEU A 40 24.04 -3.34 -3.21
C LEU A 40 24.34 -4.19 -1.98
N GLY A 41 23.31 -4.74 -1.32
CA GLY A 41 23.46 -5.56 -0.10
C GLY A 41 24.09 -4.83 1.09
N SER A 42 24.10 -3.49 1.07
CA SER A 42 24.76 -2.67 2.08
C SER A 42 23.81 -2.41 3.26
N PRO A 43 24.22 -2.63 4.53
CA PRO A 43 23.29 -2.61 5.66
C PRO A 43 22.75 -1.20 5.99
N ASP A 44 23.51 -0.16 5.68
CA ASP A 44 23.17 1.26 5.92
C ASP A 44 22.00 1.79 5.07
N VAL A 45 21.55 1.02 4.06
CA VAL A 45 20.36 1.36 3.27
C VAL A 45 19.06 0.88 3.89
N THR A 46 19.12 0.00 4.89
CA THR A 46 17.94 -0.64 5.48
C THR A 46 17.10 0.36 6.27
N GLU A 47 17.73 1.19 7.10
CA GLU A 47 17.05 2.19 7.93
C GLU A 47 16.35 3.25 7.07
N PRO A 48 17.01 3.92 6.11
CA PRO A 48 16.37 4.93 5.26
C PRO A 48 15.19 4.35 4.46
N MET A 49 15.33 3.11 3.96
CA MET A 49 14.27 2.48 3.18
C MET A 49 13.06 2.11 4.05
N THR A 50 13.29 1.60 5.26
CA THR A 50 12.22 1.27 6.22
C THR A 50 11.48 2.54 6.67
N ALA A 51 12.21 3.60 6.96
CA ALA A 51 11.64 4.90 7.33
C ALA A 51 10.79 5.48 6.18
N ALA A 52 11.26 5.41 4.93
CA ALA A 52 10.54 5.91 3.78
C ALA A 52 9.22 5.15 3.52
N TRP A 53 9.21 3.82 3.62
CA TRP A 53 7.97 3.05 3.54
C TRP A 53 6.99 3.39 4.67
N SER A 54 7.51 3.55 5.88
CA SER A 54 6.70 3.95 7.03
C SER A 54 6.06 5.33 6.80
N TYR A 55 6.84 6.28 6.30
CA TYR A 55 6.35 7.61 5.94
C TYR A 55 5.28 7.53 4.86
N TYR A 56 5.54 6.85 3.73
CA TYR A 56 4.62 6.71 2.60
C TYR A 56 3.24 6.19 3.00
N VAL A 57 3.19 5.21 3.90
CA VAL A 57 1.93 4.61 4.38
C VAL A 57 1.21 5.54 5.37
N ASN A 58 1.94 6.25 6.22
CA ASN A 58 1.38 7.10 7.27
C ASN A 58 1.05 8.54 6.80
N SER A 59 1.66 9.03 5.72
CA SER A 59 1.50 10.39 5.19
C SER A 59 0.38 10.53 4.15
N HIS A 60 -0.59 9.60 4.12
CA HIS A 60 -1.68 9.53 3.13
C HIS A 60 -1.27 9.26 1.66
N SER A 61 0.02 9.12 1.36
CA SER A 61 0.49 8.87 -0.01
C SER A 61 -0.09 7.56 -0.57
N LEU A 62 -0.04 6.47 0.21
CA LEU A 62 -0.65 5.19 -0.16
C LEU A 62 -2.16 5.30 -0.43
N LEU A 63 -2.91 5.98 0.46
CA LEU A 63 -4.35 6.15 0.29
C LEU A 63 -4.68 6.96 -0.97
N THR A 64 -3.88 7.98 -1.25
CA THR A 64 -4.01 8.83 -2.44
C THR A 64 -3.83 8.01 -3.70
N GLU A 65 -2.79 7.18 -3.77
CA GLU A 65 -2.56 6.31 -4.93
C GLU A 65 -3.64 5.23 -5.07
N LEU A 66 -4.11 4.64 -3.97
CA LEU A 66 -5.24 3.69 -4.01
C LEU A 66 -6.50 4.36 -4.58
N ARG A 67 -6.83 5.58 -4.14
CA ARG A 67 -7.97 6.35 -4.66
C ARG A 67 -7.81 6.76 -6.11
N ALA A 68 -6.57 6.98 -6.57
CA ALA A 68 -6.30 7.21 -7.98
C ALA A 68 -6.60 5.98 -8.85
N LEU A 69 -6.51 4.76 -8.28
CA LEU A 69 -6.89 3.51 -8.95
C LEU A 69 -8.38 3.17 -8.81
N THR A 70 -9.06 3.68 -7.79
CA THR A 70 -10.48 3.40 -7.51
C THR A 70 -11.35 4.63 -7.75
N LYS A 71 -11.37 5.15 -8.99
CA LYS A 71 -11.99 6.45 -9.29
C LYS A 71 -13.52 6.42 -9.20
N ASN A 72 -14.13 5.28 -9.50
CA ASN A 72 -15.59 5.15 -9.47
C ASN A 72 -16.08 5.01 -8.02
N TYR A 73 -15.31 4.29 -7.22
CA TYR A 73 -15.62 3.94 -5.85
C TYR A 73 -14.37 4.15 -4.98
N PRO A 74 -14.13 5.38 -4.48
CA PRO A 74 -12.92 5.72 -3.72
C PRO A 74 -12.62 4.75 -2.57
N PHE A 75 -11.37 4.28 -2.50
CA PHE A 75 -10.91 3.36 -1.46
C PHE A 75 -11.14 3.92 -0.04
N SER A 76 -11.63 3.05 0.84
CA SER A 76 -11.95 3.37 2.23
C SER A 76 -10.69 3.64 3.06
N SER A 77 -10.64 4.81 3.71
CA SER A 77 -9.60 5.12 4.69
C SER A 77 -9.69 4.20 5.91
N GLU A 78 -10.91 3.85 6.35
CA GLU A 78 -11.13 2.97 7.51
C GLU A 78 -10.57 1.56 7.26
N CYS A 79 -10.77 1.04 6.03
CA CYS A 79 -10.20 -0.24 5.64
C CYS A 79 -8.66 -0.23 5.70
N LEU A 80 -8.04 0.88 5.30
CA LEU A 80 -6.59 1.03 5.31
C LEU A 80 -6.05 1.20 6.74
N GLU A 81 -6.70 2.02 7.57
CA GLU A 81 -6.32 2.21 8.98
C GLU A 81 -6.46 0.92 9.78
N GLU A 82 -7.50 0.12 9.52
CA GLU A 82 -7.64 -1.20 10.14
C GLU A 82 -6.49 -2.13 9.78
N ALA A 83 -6.10 -2.18 8.50
CA ALA A 83 -4.95 -2.98 8.09
C ALA A 83 -3.65 -2.53 8.78
N LYS A 84 -3.41 -1.22 8.91
CA LYS A 84 -2.27 -0.68 9.67
C LYS A 84 -2.29 -1.16 11.12
N ARG A 85 -3.42 -1.03 11.82
CA ARG A 85 -3.57 -1.49 13.20
C ARG A 85 -3.26 -2.98 13.34
N ARG A 86 -3.77 -3.81 12.43
CA ARG A 86 -3.53 -5.26 12.44
C ARG A 86 -2.07 -5.62 12.17
N VAL A 87 -1.39 -4.88 11.30
CA VAL A 87 0.05 -5.06 11.09
C VAL A 87 0.83 -4.73 12.37
N PHE A 88 0.51 -3.62 13.05
CA PHE A 88 1.16 -3.27 14.32
C PHE A 88 0.87 -4.25 15.46
N ALA A 89 -0.33 -4.84 15.48
CA ALA A 89 -0.73 -5.82 16.48
C ALA A 89 -0.19 -7.24 16.23
N ASP A 90 0.28 -7.53 15.01
CA ASP A 90 0.74 -8.87 14.62
C ASP A 90 2.24 -9.06 14.95
N PRO A 91 2.59 -9.94 15.89
CA PRO A 91 3.99 -10.21 16.25
C PRO A 91 4.84 -10.73 15.08
N GLN A 92 4.21 -11.33 14.06
CA GLN A 92 4.89 -11.84 12.86
C GLN A 92 5.20 -10.74 11.85
N SER A 93 4.58 -9.56 11.95
CA SER A 93 4.85 -8.42 11.04
C SER A 93 6.28 -7.89 11.17
N ASN A 94 6.96 -8.16 12.29
CA ASN A 94 8.38 -7.86 12.48
C ASN A 94 9.33 -8.57 11.49
N ARG A 95 8.83 -9.51 10.67
CA ARG A 95 9.62 -10.27 9.69
C ARG A 95 9.81 -9.56 8.36
N SER A 96 9.03 -8.51 8.06
CA SER A 96 9.23 -7.68 6.87
C SER A 96 9.49 -6.24 7.28
N TRP A 97 10.51 -5.67 6.66
CA TRP A 97 10.83 -4.25 6.81
C TRP A 97 9.95 -3.36 5.90
N ASN A 98 9.15 -3.96 5.01
CA ASN A 98 8.32 -3.25 4.06
C ASN A 98 6.89 -3.08 4.59
N PHE A 99 6.67 -2.01 5.34
CA PHE A 99 5.39 -1.71 5.97
C PHE A 99 4.24 -1.57 4.94
N CYS A 100 4.51 -1.01 3.76
CA CYS A 100 3.51 -0.88 2.72
C CYS A 100 3.01 -2.24 2.23
N TRP A 101 3.93 -3.16 1.92
CA TRP A 101 3.56 -4.50 1.49
C TRP A 101 2.78 -5.24 2.59
N LEU A 102 3.20 -5.14 3.85
CA LEU A 102 2.51 -5.75 4.98
C LEU A 102 1.06 -5.27 5.08
N VAL A 103 0.83 -3.96 4.98
CA VAL A 103 -0.51 -3.36 5.05
C VAL A 103 -1.38 -3.84 3.88
N LEU A 104 -0.88 -3.75 2.65
CA LEU A 104 -1.60 -4.23 1.46
C LEU A 104 -1.92 -5.72 1.53
N ASN A 105 -0.95 -6.52 1.99
CA ASN A 105 -1.15 -7.95 2.16
C ASN A 105 -2.18 -8.25 3.26
N LYS A 106 -2.16 -7.51 4.38
CA LYS A 106 -3.12 -7.67 5.47
C LYS A 106 -4.55 -7.35 5.03
N VAL A 107 -4.76 -6.30 4.23
CA VAL A 107 -6.08 -6.01 3.61
C VAL A 107 -6.62 -7.24 2.87
N ARG A 108 -5.75 -7.92 2.12
CA ARG A 108 -6.10 -9.10 1.33
C ARG A 108 -6.28 -10.37 2.17
N THR A 109 -5.33 -10.69 3.04
CA THR A 109 -5.34 -11.96 3.82
C THR A 109 -6.46 -12.00 4.84
N ASP A 110 -6.77 -10.83 5.44
CA ASP A 110 -7.80 -10.73 6.46
C ASP A 110 -9.18 -10.45 5.87
N ALA A 111 -9.30 -10.42 4.54
CA ALA A 111 -10.53 -10.13 3.81
C ALA A 111 -11.26 -8.88 4.34
N LEU A 112 -10.52 -7.77 4.51
CA LEU A 112 -11.11 -6.53 5.05
C LEU A 112 -12.09 -5.87 4.07
N ILE A 113 -11.82 -5.98 2.76
CA ILE A 113 -12.57 -5.30 1.70
C ILE A 113 -14.08 -5.59 1.78
N PRO A 114 -14.56 -6.85 1.81
CA PRO A 114 -15.99 -7.14 1.90
C PRO A 114 -16.71 -6.42 3.05
N TYR A 115 -16.11 -6.42 4.24
CA TYR A 115 -16.70 -5.78 5.42
C TYR A 115 -16.81 -4.27 5.25
N TYR A 116 -15.71 -3.60 4.89
CA TYR A 116 -15.69 -2.14 4.75
C TYR A 116 -16.46 -1.66 3.53
N ALA A 117 -16.52 -2.46 2.46
CA ALA A 117 -17.35 -2.18 1.29
C ALA A 117 -18.84 -2.21 1.64
N GLN A 118 -19.27 -3.20 2.43
CA GLN A 118 -20.64 -3.28 2.90
C GLN A 118 -20.97 -2.13 3.86
N HIS A 119 -20.09 -1.85 4.82
CA HIS A 119 -20.25 -0.75 5.76
C HIS A 119 -20.37 0.60 5.05
N GLN A 120 -19.55 0.83 4.01
CA GLN A 120 -19.63 2.06 3.23
C GLN A 120 -20.90 2.10 2.36
N ALA A 121 -21.28 0.98 1.74
CA ALA A 121 -22.49 0.89 0.94
C ALA A 121 -23.79 1.06 1.76
N SER A 122 -23.78 0.75 3.06
CA SER A 122 -24.96 0.96 3.93
C SER A 122 -25.12 2.40 4.41
N GLN A 123 -24.11 3.26 4.24
CA GLN A 123 -24.20 4.65 4.70
C GLN A 123 -25.24 5.43 3.88
N PRO A 124 -26.21 6.11 4.52
CA PRO A 124 -27.19 6.93 3.81
C PRO A 124 -26.57 8.01 2.91
N ALA A 125 -25.36 8.48 3.24
CA ALA A 125 -24.62 9.44 2.43
C ALA A 125 -24.35 8.94 0.99
N MET A 126 -24.20 7.63 0.78
CA MET A 126 -24.05 7.03 -0.55
C MET A 126 -25.33 7.10 -1.39
N TRP A 127 -26.46 7.37 -0.75
CA TRP A 127 -27.81 7.32 -1.33
C TRP A 127 -28.52 8.67 -1.21
N GLY A 128 -27.76 9.77 -1.14
CA GLY A 128 -28.32 11.12 -1.02
C GLY A 128 -29.09 11.35 0.28
N GLY A 129 -28.67 10.70 1.37
CA GLY A 129 -29.30 10.78 2.70
C GLY A 129 -30.46 9.83 2.92
N ARG A 130 -30.80 8.98 1.94
CA ARG A 130 -31.90 8.00 2.05
C ARG A 130 -31.40 6.69 2.66
N ALA A 131 -32.30 5.97 3.33
CA ALA A 131 -32.04 4.61 3.75
C ALA A 131 -32.05 3.68 2.52
N PRO A 132 -30.96 2.98 2.20
CA PRO A 132 -30.93 2.04 1.08
C PRO A 132 -31.66 0.74 1.40
N THR A 133 -32.10 0.04 0.36
CA THR A 133 -32.60 -1.32 0.49
C THR A 133 -31.44 -2.31 0.64
N THR A 134 -31.72 -3.53 1.13
CA THR A 134 -30.69 -4.58 1.20
C THR A 134 -30.13 -4.91 -0.18
N GLU A 135 -30.96 -4.92 -1.22
CA GLU A 135 -30.51 -5.19 -2.60
C GLU A 135 -29.56 -4.09 -3.10
N ASP A 136 -29.90 -2.82 -2.85
CA ASP A 136 -29.06 -1.67 -3.18
C ASP A 136 -27.68 -1.76 -2.52
N ILE A 137 -27.66 -2.07 -1.22
CA ILE A 137 -26.41 -2.27 -0.46
C ILE A 137 -25.60 -3.39 -1.11
N THR A 138 -26.21 -4.54 -1.41
CA THR A 138 -25.50 -5.69 -2.00
C THR A 138 -24.89 -5.36 -3.37
N ARG A 139 -25.63 -4.65 -4.24
CA ARG A 139 -25.14 -4.23 -5.55
C ARG A 139 -23.96 -3.28 -5.44
N LEU A 140 -24.08 -2.25 -4.60
CA LEU A 140 -23.01 -1.27 -4.39
C LEU A 140 -21.79 -1.88 -3.69
N THR A 141 -22.01 -2.78 -2.73
CA THR A 141 -20.94 -3.56 -2.08
C THR A 141 -20.13 -4.34 -3.11
N SER A 142 -20.81 -5.02 -4.03
CA SER A 142 -20.15 -5.81 -5.08
C SER A 142 -19.28 -4.93 -5.99
N ALA A 143 -19.76 -3.71 -6.31
CA ALA A 143 -19.00 -2.75 -7.10
C ALA A 143 -17.74 -2.24 -6.37
N PHE A 144 -17.87 -1.87 -5.08
CA PHE A 144 -16.74 -1.54 -4.21
C PHE A 144 -15.71 -2.68 -4.16
N VAL A 145 -16.17 -3.91 -3.87
CA VAL A 145 -15.32 -5.09 -3.74
C VAL A 145 -14.54 -5.34 -5.03
N GLY A 146 -15.17 -5.21 -6.20
CA GLY A 146 -14.52 -5.40 -7.50
C GLY A 146 -13.38 -4.39 -7.74
N GLU A 147 -13.65 -3.11 -7.56
CA GLU A 147 -12.66 -2.05 -7.84
C GLU A 147 -11.54 -2.06 -6.79
N TRP A 148 -11.86 -2.22 -5.51
CA TRP A 148 -10.88 -2.22 -4.42
C TRP A 148 -9.94 -3.43 -4.49
N ASN A 149 -10.45 -4.62 -4.79
CA ASN A 149 -9.59 -5.78 -5.01
C ASN A 149 -8.66 -5.58 -6.21
N THR A 150 -9.17 -4.97 -7.29
CA THR A 150 -8.35 -4.68 -8.47
C THR A 150 -7.20 -3.75 -8.10
N ALA A 151 -7.47 -2.67 -7.36
CA ALA A 151 -6.45 -1.73 -6.91
C ALA A 151 -5.41 -2.37 -5.98
N ILE A 152 -5.83 -3.13 -4.96
CA ILE A 152 -4.90 -3.83 -4.05
C ILE A 152 -4.04 -4.83 -4.80
N ASN A 153 -4.62 -5.62 -5.71
CA ASN A 153 -3.88 -6.56 -6.53
C ASN A 153 -2.89 -5.85 -7.47
N GLN A 154 -3.27 -4.72 -8.05
CA GLN A 154 -2.38 -3.91 -8.88
C GLN A 154 -1.19 -3.38 -8.07
N MET A 155 -1.41 -2.84 -6.87
CA MET A 155 -0.33 -2.38 -6.00
C MET A 155 0.60 -3.52 -5.59
N LEU A 156 0.05 -4.68 -5.20
CA LEU A 156 0.84 -5.83 -4.77
C LEU A 156 1.71 -6.43 -5.89
N ARG A 157 1.33 -6.28 -7.17
CA ARG A 157 2.13 -6.75 -8.32
C ARG A 157 3.49 -6.06 -8.47
N HIS A 158 3.73 -4.94 -7.79
CA HIS A 158 5.05 -4.31 -7.78
C HIS A 158 6.12 -5.13 -7.01
N TRP A 159 5.70 -6.16 -6.28
CA TRP A 159 6.56 -7.14 -5.64
C TRP A 159 6.42 -8.49 -6.33
N ASP A 160 7.44 -8.90 -7.08
CA ASP A 160 7.50 -10.21 -7.75
C ASP A 160 7.54 -11.37 -6.74
N GLN A 161 8.12 -11.12 -5.56
CA GLN A 161 8.21 -12.00 -4.40
C GLN A 161 7.89 -11.18 -3.14
N PRO A 162 7.27 -11.76 -2.10
CA PRO A 162 7.11 -11.10 -0.81
C PRO A 162 8.45 -10.53 -0.31
N PRO A 163 8.53 -9.25 0.11
CA PRO A 163 9.70 -8.67 0.75
C PRO A 163 9.84 -9.15 2.21
N SER A 164 9.66 -10.45 2.43
CA SER A 164 9.90 -11.14 3.69
C SER A 164 11.34 -11.65 3.70
N ARG A 165 11.99 -11.58 4.87
CA ARG A 165 13.25 -12.30 5.10
C ARG A 165 13.02 -13.80 5.25
#